data_AF-A0A9R1B4B5-F1
#
_entry.id   AF-A0A9R1B4B5-F1
#
_cell.length_a   1.000
_cell.length_b   1.000
_cell.length_c   1.000
_cell.angle_alpha   90.00
_cell.angle_beta   90.00
_cell.angle_gamma   90.00
#
_symmetry.space_group_name_H-M   'P 1'
#
loop_
_entity.id
_entity.type
_entity.pdbx_description
1 polymer ?
#
loop_
_entity_poly.entity_id
_entity_poly.type
_entity_poly.pdbx_seq_one_letter_code
_entity_poly.pdbx_strand_id
1 'polypeptide(L)'
;MFFTSLHSSKNLYLIWFLEHFFRTLLVQDGKLYGRDLFCDVISRALSLPDIIGDKEFQSNEFVVQLGQLVINLLKILCTNTAWQRRKLGKSLQDWSTISIQLELALKREFGETRNVLADENMCMRVSKQLLVWSQEHTYWIASRFLILGFELDLYSPSEYCMVYWYMHVVFIKLIEKMQLRILASNENSRRKGKKKKDHSKDSVRDTPFPPSCLLLQCYVLLSEGLSMLLAALRKESKSFQSPSIFNTEQERFMQHFDLLQKAQIPECITYYSFKEAAAQAYMADVMKYNFFKEIQKIIPSLKGSFASEPEKLAELRQIEQVAEHNRIALNIINHVGASDPKLRVSFEFTHHPHFAVAVVKRS
;
A
#
# COMPACT_ATOMS: atom_id res chain seq x y z
N MET A 1 7.13 -10.87 -1.92
CA MET A 1 8.17 -10.48 -2.90
C MET A 1 7.84 -10.93 -4.33
N PHE A 2 6.58 -11.26 -4.66
CA PHE A 2 6.19 -11.86 -5.96
C PHE A 2 5.52 -10.87 -6.94
N PHE A 3 5.29 -9.59 -6.59
CA PHE A 3 4.42 -8.69 -7.38
C PHE A 3 5.00 -7.32 -7.75
N THR A 4 6.32 -7.18 -7.85
CA THR A 4 6.95 -5.85 -8.07
C THR A 4 7.65 -5.66 -9.42
N SER A 5 7.24 -6.33 -10.50
CA SER A 5 7.71 -5.92 -11.84
C SER A 5 6.71 -6.33 -12.92
N LEU A 6 5.88 -5.37 -13.34
CA LEU A 6 5.14 -5.42 -14.61
C LEU A 6 4.64 -3.99 -14.86
N HIS A 7 5.49 -3.18 -15.49
CA HIS A 7 5.13 -1.83 -15.90
C HIS A 7 5.50 -1.54 -17.35
N SER A 8 4.59 -0.82 -18.01
CA SER A 8 4.69 -0.22 -19.34
C SER A 8 4.53 -1.13 -20.56
N SER A 9 3.40 -0.97 -21.28
CA SER A 9 3.38 -0.99 -22.75
C SER A 9 2.05 -0.48 -23.33
N LYS A 10 2.13 0.61 -24.10
CA LYS A 10 1.03 1.29 -24.80
C LYS A 10 0.77 0.72 -26.21
N ASN A 11 0.57 -0.59 -26.35
CA ASN A 11 0.32 -1.20 -27.66
C ASN A 11 -0.81 -2.23 -27.60
N LEU A 12 -1.92 -2.01 -28.31
CA LEU A 12 -3.11 -2.88 -28.26
C LEU A 12 -2.80 -4.34 -28.64
N TYR A 13 -1.91 -4.57 -29.62
CA TYR A 13 -1.47 -5.91 -30.01
C TYR A 13 -0.59 -6.58 -28.94
N LEU A 14 0.22 -5.79 -28.23
CA LEU A 14 1.01 -6.29 -27.11
C LEU A 14 0.14 -6.57 -25.89
N ILE A 15 -0.94 -5.82 -25.67
CA ILE A 15 -1.91 -6.06 -24.60
C ILE A 15 -2.66 -7.37 -24.85
N TRP A 16 -3.11 -7.64 -26.08
CA TRP A 16 -3.72 -8.93 -26.43
C TRP A 16 -2.74 -10.09 -26.28
N PHE A 17 -1.49 -9.92 -26.72
CA PHE A 17 -0.43 -10.90 -26.54
C PHE A 17 -0.13 -11.13 -25.05
N LEU A 18 0.07 -10.08 -24.25
CA LEU A 18 0.34 -10.20 -22.81
C LEU A 18 -0.85 -10.78 -22.05
N GLU A 19 -2.08 -10.34 -22.33
CA GLU A 19 -3.29 -10.80 -21.65
C GLU A 19 -3.57 -12.29 -21.94
N HIS A 20 -3.44 -12.72 -23.19
CA HIS A 20 -3.67 -14.12 -23.56
C HIS A 20 -2.48 -15.02 -23.21
N PHE A 21 -1.25 -14.60 -23.48
CA PHE A 21 -0.04 -15.38 -23.24
C PHE A 21 0.27 -15.49 -21.75
N PHE A 22 0.23 -14.41 -20.96
CA PHE A 22 0.44 -14.52 -19.51
C PHE A 22 -0.72 -15.21 -18.80
N ARG A 23 -1.99 -15.02 -19.18
CA ARG A 23 -3.08 -15.81 -18.57
C ARG A 23 -2.90 -17.31 -18.79
N THR A 24 -2.49 -17.71 -19.99
CA THR A 24 -2.40 -19.12 -20.39
C THR A 24 -1.11 -19.78 -19.94
N LEU A 25 -0.04 -19.00 -19.66
CA LEU A 25 1.27 -19.54 -19.28
C LEU A 25 1.56 -19.37 -17.78
N LEU A 26 1.01 -18.33 -17.15
CA LEU A 26 1.17 -18.07 -15.72
C LEU A 26 0.23 -18.92 -14.87
N VAL A 27 -1.01 -19.17 -15.33
CA VAL A 27 -1.99 -20.03 -14.62
C VAL A 27 -2.53 -21.09 -15.57
N GLN A 28 -2.09 -22.33 -15.39
CA GLN A 28 -2.52 -23.50 -16.17
C GLN A 28 -3.19 -24.50 -15.23
N ASP A 29 -4.43 -24.91 -15.55
CA ASP A 29 -5.20 -25.89 -14.76
C ASP A 29 -5.27 -25.58 -13.25
N GLY A 30 -5.36 -24.30 -12.89
CA GLY A 30 -5.38 -23.85 -11.49
C GLY A 30 -4.02 -23.95 -10.78
N LYS A 31 -2.92 -24.07 -11.52
CA LYS A 31 -1.54 -24.09 -11.02
C LYS A 31 -0.73 -22.91 -11.56
N LEU A 32 0.18 -22.39 -10.75
CA LEU A 32 1.15 -21.39 -11.16
C LEU A 32 2.21 -22.05 -12.06
N TYR A 33 2.40 -21.51 -13.27
CA TYR A 33 3.25 -22.07 -14.33
C TYR A 33 2.96 -23.55 -14.69
N GLY A 34 1.73 -24.03 -14.42
CA GLY A 34 1.37 -25.44 -14.60
C GLY A 34 2.05 -26.40 -13.60
N ARG A 35 2.82 -25.88 -12.65
CA ARG A 35 3.65 -26.68 -11.72
C ARG A 35 3.17 -26.60 -10.28
N ASP A 36 3.07 -25.38 -9.75
CA ASP A 36 2.82 -25.17 -8.33
C ASP A 36 1.32 -25.00 -8.04
N LEU A 37 0.80 -25.71 -7.04
CA LEU A 37 -0.55 -25.44 -6.55
C LEU A 37 -0.57 -24.10 -5.80
N PHE A 38 -1.69 -23.37 -5.86
CA PHE A 38 -1.79 -22.08 -5.16
C PHE A 38 -1.76 -22.21 -3.64
N CYS A 39 -2.16 -23.34 -3.07
CA CYS A 39 -1.94 -23.63 -1.66
C CYS A 39 -0.44 -23.63 -1.33
N ASP A 40 0.40 -24.27 -2.14
CA ASP A 40 1.86 -24.29 -1.94
C ASP A 40 2.48 -22.89 -2.13
N VAL A 41 1.96 -22.11 -3.09
CA VAL A 41 2.35 -20.69 -3.26
C VAL A 41 2.04 -19.89 -2.00
N ILE A 42 0.85 -20.08 -1.41
CA ILE A 42 0.43 -19.42 -0.17
C ILE A 42 1.31 -19.89 1.00
N SER A 43 1.54 -21.20 1.17
CA SER A 43 2.42 -21.73 2.25
C SER A 43 3.82 -21.12 2.20
N ARG A 44 4.39 -20.98 1.00
CA ARG A 44 5.68 -20.30 0.80
C ARG A 44 5.61 -18.82 1.16
N ALA A 45 4.55 -18.13 0.77
CA ALA A 45 4.35 -16.71 1.09
C ALA A 45 4.17 -16.45 2.60
N LEU A 46 3.62 -17.42 3.34
CA LEU A 46 3.48 -17.38 4.79
C LEU A 46 4.76 -17.81 5.54
N SER A 47 5.82 -18.21 4.84
CA SER A 47 7.01 -18.82 5.43
C SER A 47 6.69 -20.06 6.28
N LEU A 48 5.74 -20.88 5.82
CA LEU A 48 5.30 -22.13 6.43
C LEU A 48 5.69 -23.34 5.55
N PRO A 49 7.00 -23.63 5.37
CA PRO A 49 7.43 -24.71 4.49
C PRO A 49 7.06 -26.11 5.02
N ASP A 50 6.80 -26.24 6.32
CA ASP A 50 6.48 -27.54 6.96
C ASP A 50 5.07 -28.05 6.59
N ILE A 51 4.25 -27.20 5.97
CA ILE A 51 2.86 -27.48 5.60
C ILE A 51 2.74 -27.72 4.08
N ILE A 52 3.85 -27.64 3.33
CA ILE A 52 3.86 -27.93 1.89
C ILE A 52 3.55 -29.41 1.69
N GLY A 53 2.49 -29.71 0.94
CA GLY A 53 2.00 -31.07 0.74
C GLY A 53 1.07 -31.61 1.83
N ASP A 54 0.73 -30.82 2.85
CA ASP A 54 -0.24 -31.21 3.87
C ASP A 54 -1.68 -31.17 3.31
N LYS A 55 -2.33 -32.34 3.25
CA LYS A 55 -3.69 -32.48 2.70
C LYS A 55 -4.71 -31.66 3.47
N GLU A 56 -4.56 -31.52 4.79
CA GLU A 56 -5.51 -30.78 5.63
C GLU A 56 -5.47 -29.29 5.28
N PHE A 57 -4.26 -28.71 5.17
CA PHE A 57 -4.07 -27.34 4.72
C PHE A 57 -4.51 -27.10 3.29
N GLN A 58 -4.23 -28.04 2.37
CA GLN A 58 -4.65 -27.92 0.97
C GLN A 58 -6.18 -27.98 0.80
N SER A 59 -6.86 -28.73 1.67
CA SER A 59 -8.33 -28.81 1.69
C SER A 59 -9.02 -27.71 2.49
N ASN A 60 -8.26 -26.85 3.18
CA ASN A 60 -8.81 -25.77 3.98
C ASN A 60 -9.57 -24.77 3.11
N GLU A 61 -10.83 -24.50 3.46
CA GLU A 61 -11.73 -23.66 2.66
C GLU A 61 -11.14 -22.25 2.41
N PHE A 62 -10.55 -21.62 3.43
CA PHE A 62 -9.95 -20.29 3.29
C PHE A 62 -8.73 -20.31 2.37
N VAL A 63 -7.90 -21.37 2.43
CA VAL A 63 -6.74 -21.52 1.55
C VAL A 63 -7.18 -21.65 0.09
N VAL A 64 -8.22 -22.44 -0.17
CA VAL A 64 -8.78 -22.61 -1.52
C VAL A 64 -9.37 -21.30 -2.04
N GLN A 65 -10.19 -20.62 -1.24
CA GLN A 65 -10.79 -19.34 -1.61
C GLN A 65 -9.72 -18.26 -1.84
N LEU A 66 -8.73 -18.13 -0.96
CA LEU A 66 -7.60 -17.22 -1.15
C LEU A 66 -6.79 -17.56 -2.40
N GLY A 67 -6.57 -18.85 -2.69
CA GLY A 67 -5.93 -19.30 -3.92
C GLY A 67 -6.68 -18.80 -5.17
N GLN A 68 -8.00 -18.87 -5.17
CA GLN A 68 -8.83 -18.35 -6.25
C GLN A 68 -8.76 -16.83 -6.37
N LEU A 69 -8.72 -16.11 -5.25
CA LEU A 69 -8.54 -14.66 -5.22
C LEU A 69 -7.18 -14.24 -5.77
N VAL A 70 -6.11 -14.98 -5.45
CA VAL A 70 -4.77 -14.75 -6.02
C VAL A 70 -4.77 -14.99 -7.52
N ILE A 71 -5.36 -16.09 -8.00
CA ILE A 71 -5.49 -16.35 -9.45
C ILE A 71 -6.21 -15.19 -10.13
N ASN A 72 -7.30 -14.69 -9.54
CA ASN A 72 -8.03 -13.56 -10.07
C ASN A 72 -7.20 -12.28 -10.06
N LEU A 73 -6.44 -12.03 -8.98
CA LEU A 73 -5.53 -10.89 -8.88
C LEU A 73 -4.47 -10.93 -9.98
N LEU A 74 -3.81 -12.08 -10.19
CA LEU A 74 -2.85 -12.30 -11.27
C LEU A 74 -3.45 -11.97 -12.64
N LYS A 75 -4.64 -12.52 -12.90
CA LYS A 75 -5.37 -12.25 -14.14
C LYS A 75 -5.68 -10.77 -14.33
N ILE A 76 -5.98 -10.04 -13.25
CA ILE A 76 -6.24 -8.59 -13.30
C ILE A 76 -4.96 -7.84 -13.65
N LEU A 77 -3.83 -8.16 -13.00
CA LEU A 77 -2.55 -7.47 -13.21
C LEU A 77 -2.00 -7.62 -14.65
N CYS A 78 -2.42 -8.64 -15.37
CA CYS A 78 -2.09 -8.82 -16.79
C CYS A 78 -2.97 -8.01 -17.76
N THR A 79 -3.99 -7.29 -17.28
CA THR A 79 -4.82 -6.41 -18.12
C THR A 79 -4.21 -5.01 -18.23
N ASN A 80 -4.73 -4.17 -19.13
CA ASN A 80 -4.30 -2.77 -19.21
C ASN A 80 -4.73 -1.94 -17.98
N THR A 81 -4.06 -0.81 -17.74
CA THR A 81 -4.23 0.08 -16.58
C THR A 81 -5.68 0.44 -16.24
N ALA A 82 -6.51 0.77 -17.25
CA ALA A 82 -7.91 1.12 -17.04
C ALA A 82 -8.74 -0.07 -16.53
N TRP A 83 -8.52 -1.26 -17.12
CA TRP A 83 -9.16 -2.49 -16.67
C TRP A 83 -8.63 -2.98 -15.33
N GLN A 84 -7.33 -2.84 -15.07
CA GLN A 84 -6.73 -3.10 -13.76
C GLN A 84 -7.49 -2.32 -12.68
N ARG A 85 -7.59 -0.98 -12.82
CA ARG A 85 -8.27 -0.15 -11.80
C ARG A 85 -9.71 -0.58 -11.58
N ARG A 86 -10.47 -0.79 -12.66
CA ARG A 86 -11.88 -1.20 -12.58
C ARG A 86 -12.05 -2.54 -11.86
N LYS A 87 -11.20 -3.52 -12.17
CA LYS A 87 -11.30 -4.88 -11.61
C LYS A 87 -10.76 -4.95 -10.18
N LEU A 88 -9.64 -4.27 -9.88
CA LEU A 88 -9.10 -4.15 -8.54
C LEU A 88 -10.14 -3.53 -7.59
N GLY A 89 -10.78 -2.44 -7.99
CA GLY A 89 -11.81 -1.78 -7.20
C GLY A 89 -12.99 -2.69 -6.85
N LYS A 90 -13.40 -3.57 -7.77
CA LYS A 90 -14.44 -4.59 -7.50
C LYS A 90 -13.94 -5.71 -6.59
N SER A 91 -12.70 -6.16 -6.78
CA SER A 91 -12.14 -7.26 -5.99
C SER A 91 -11.93 -6.91 -4.52
N LEU A 92 -11.84 -5.61 -4.17
CA LEU A 92 -11.70 -5.16 -2.78
C LEU A 92 -12.76 -5.77 -1.86
N GLN A 93 -14.00 -5.87 -2.33
CA GLN A 93 -15.09 -6.45 -1.54
C GLN A 93 -14.82 -7.92 -1.23
N ASP A 94 -14.42 -8.70 -2.23
CA ASP A 94 -14.15 -10.14 -2.07
C ASP A 94 -13.00 -10.38 -1.08
N TRP A 95 -11.92 -9.59 -1.20
CA TRP A 95 -10.76 -9.65 -0.30
C TRP A 95 -11.08 -9.17 1.13
N SER A 96 -11.95 -8.18 1.27
CA SER A 96 -12.43 -7.72 2.58
C SER A 96 -13.32 -8.77 3.24
N THR A 97 -14.28 -9.33 2.50
CA THR A 97 -15.20 -10.36 3.00
C THR A 97 -14.45 -11.59 3.52
N ILE A 98 -13.45 -12.10 2.79
CA ILE A 98 -12.68 -13.25 3.28
C ILE A 98 -11.86 -12.92 4.54
N SER A 99 -11.33 -11.69 4.63
CA SER A 99 -10.60 -11.24 5.81
C SER A 99 -11.51 -11.15 7.04
N ILE A 100 -12.74 -10.64 6.87
CA ILE A 100 -13.75 -10.60 7.94
C ILE A 100 -14.17 -12.01 8.35
N GLN A 101 -14.38 -12.92 7.40
CA GLN A 101 -14.72 -14.32 7.71
C GLN A 101 -13.60 -15.02 8.48
N LEU A 102 -12.35 -14.83 8.08
CA LEU A 102 -11.17 -15.33 8.79
C LEU A 102 -11.09 -14.76 10.22
N GLU A 103 -11.35 -13.47 10.40
CA GLU A 103 -11.33 -12.83 11.72
C GLU A 103 -12.44 -13.37 12.62
N LEU A 104 -13.65 -13.56 12.08
CA LEU A 104 -14.78 -14.13 12.81
C LEU A 104 -14.55 -15.59 13.20
N ALA A 105 -13.97 -16.40 12.29
CA ALA A 105 -13.60 -17.78 12.57
C ALA A 105 -12.58 -17.86 13.71
N LEU A 106 -11.51 -17.06 13.64
CA LEU A 106 -10.52 -16.95 14.71
C LEU A 106 -11.15 -16.55 16.05
N LYS A 107 -12.05 -15.55 16.06
CA LYS A 107 -12.73 -15.10 17.29
C LYS A 107 -13.59 -16.20 17.93
N ARG A 108 -14.27 -17.03 17.12
CA ARG A 108 -15.05 -18.18 17.62
C ARG A 108 -14.14 -19.23 18.24
N GLU A 109 -13.07 -19.59 17.54
CA GLU A 109 -12.07 -20.55 18.04
C GLU A 109 -11.42 -20.05 19.35
N PHE A 110 -11.16 -18.74 19.49
CA PHE A 110 -10.67 -18.14 20.75
C PHE A 110 -11.67 -18.25 21.92
N GLY A 111 -12.98 -18.12 21.67
CA GLY A 111 -14.01 -18.25 22.68
C GLY A 111 -14.19 -19.68 23.19
N GLU A 112 -13.99 -20.66 22.30
CA GLU A 112 -14.15 -22.09 22.58
C GLU A 112 -12.88 -22.73 23.19
N THR A 113 -11.69 -22.21 22.90
CA THR A 113 -10.39 -22.83 23.25
C THR A 113 -9.82 -22.38 24.61
N ARG A 114 -10.55 -21.63 25.44
CA ARG A 114 -10.08 -21.19 26.78
C ARG A 114 -9.68 -22.36 27.72
N ASN A 115 -10.02 -23.60 27.37
CA ASN A 115 -9.81 -24.80 28.17
C ASN A 115 -8.63 -25.71 27.73
N VAL A 116 -7.85 -25.38 26.69
CA VAL A 116 -6.72 -26.24 26.26
C VAL A 116 -5.38 -25.50 26.37
N LEU A 117 -4.52 -26.01 27.24
CA LEU A 117 -3.22 -25.46 27.61
C LEU A 117 -2.16 -25.56 26.49
N ALA A 118 -1.39 -24.49 26.37
CA ALA A 118 0.06 -24.40 26.16
C ALA A 118 0.72 -24.81 24.83
N ASP A 119 0.03 -25.40 23.85
CA ASP A 119 0.55 -25.45 22.47
C ASP A 119 -0.40 -24.66 21.58
N GLU A 120 0.06 -23.52 21.02
CA GLU A 120 -0.73 -22.80 20.01
C GLU A 120 -1.05 -23.79 18.90
N ASN A 121 -2.32 -24.22 18.81
CA ASN A 121 -2.77 -25.16 17.80
C ASN A 121 -2.27 -24.65 16.43
N MET A 122 -1.52 -25.47 15.70
CA MET A 122 -0.92 -25.08 14.42
C MET A 122 -1.96 -24.47 13.47
N CYS A 123 -3.20 -24.95 13.53
CA CYS A 123 -4.35 -24.36 12.83
C CYS A 123 -4.60 -22.89 13.19
N MET A 124 -4.62 -22.52 14.47
CA MET A 124 -4.76 -21.13 14.93
C MET A 124 -3.65 -20.23 14.41
N ARG A 125 -2.40 -20.74 14.41
CA ARG A 125 -1.24 -20.01 13.89
C ARG A 125 -1.39 -19.76 12.39
N VAL A 126 -1.80 -20.78 11.64
CA VAL A 126 -2.07 -20.71 10.20
C VAL A 126 -3.18 -19.70 9.92
N SER A 127 -4.33 -19.81 10.59
CA SER A 127 -5.47 -18.89 10.43
C SER A 127 -5.09 -17.44 10.72
N LYS A 128 -4.30 -17.19 11.78
CA LYS A 128 -3.80 -15.84 12.10
C LYS A 128 -2.87 -15.30 11.00
N GLN A 129 -1.99 -16.14 10.46
CA GLN A 129 -1.09 -15.73 9.37
C GLN A 129 -1.85 -15.50 8.06
N LEU A 130 -2.85 -16.33 7.75
CA LEU A 130 -3.75 -16.14 6.61
C LEU A 130 -4.52 -14.82 6.72
N LEU A 131 -5.04 -14.49 7.91
CA LEU A 131 -5.72 -13.22 8.15
C LEU A 131 -4.80 -12.01 7.93
N VAL A 132 -3.60 -12.01 8.51
CA VAL A 132 -2.64 -10.91 8.32
C VAL A 132 -2.28 -10.77 6.84
N TRP A 133 -2.07 -11.90 6.16
CA TRP A 133 -1.71 -11.93 4.75
C TRP A 133 -2.83 -11.48 3.84
N SER A 134 -4.09 -11.85 4.12
CA SER A 134 -5.26 -11.40 3.36
C SER A 134 -5.47 -9.90 3.55
N GLN A 135 -5.38 -9.39 4.78
CA GLN A 135 -5.47 -7.96 5.07
C GLN A 135 -4.37 -7.17 4.36
N GLU A 136 -3.12 -7.65 4.38
CA GLU A 136 -2.02 -7.02 3.64
C GLU A 136 -2.33 -6.91 2.14
N HIS A 137 -2.83 -7.98 1.52
CA HIS A 137 -3.20 -7.96 0.11
C HIS A 137 -4.36 -7.00 -0.17
N THR A 138 -5.35 -6.92 0.72
CA THR A 138 -6.44 -5.95 0.61
C THR A 138 -5.92 -4.51 0.58
N TYR A 139 -4.99 -4.16 1.48
CA TYR A 139 -4.39 -2.81 1.49
C TYR A 139 -3.45 -2.57 0.30
N TRP A 140 -2.78 -3.61 -0.21
CA TRP A 140 -2.00 -3.50 -1.45
C TRP A 140 -2.89 -3.27 -2.67
N ILE A 141 -4.04 -3.94 -2.76
CA ILE A 141 -5.02 -3.71 -3.83
C ILE A 141 -5.59 -2.30 -3.73
N ALA A 142 -5.92 -1.83 -2.52
CA ALA A 142 -6.40 -0.49 -2.27
C ALA A 142 -5.38 0.57 -2.69
N SER A 143 -4.10 0.37 -2.37
CA SER A 143 -3.04 1.30 -2.76
C SER A 143 -2.86 1.34 -4.28
N ARG A 144 -2.85 0.18 -4.95
CA ARG A 144 -2.76 0.12 -6.41
C ARG A 144 -3.98 0.76 -7.08
N PHE A 145 -5.18 0.56 -6.55
CA PHE A 145 -6.41 1.21 -7.03
C PHE A 145 -6.32 2.74 -7.01
N LEU A 146 -5.78 3.30 -5.92
CA LEU A 146 -5.58 4.75 -5.77
C LEU A 146 -4.49 5.27 -6.72
N ILE A 147 -3.33 4.61 -6.78
CA ILE A 147 -2.22 5.00 -7.67
C ILE A 147 -2.66 5.01 -9.14
N LEU A 148 -3.40 3.98 -9.56
CA LEU A 148 -3.94 3.89 -10.92
C LEU A 148 -4.90 5.06 -11.23
N GLY A 149 -5.49 5.70 -10.24
CA GLY A 149 -6.30 6.90 -10.45
C GLY A 149 -5.48 8.09 -10.93
N PHE A 150 -4.23 8.24 -10.46
CA PHE A 150 -3.30 9.24 -10.99
C PHE A 150 -2.79 8.85 -12.39
N GLU A 151 -2.39 7.59 -12.59
CA GLU A 151 -1.90 7.12 -13.91
C GLU A 151 -2.96 7.26 -15.03
N LEU A 152 -4.24 7.35 -14.66
CA LEU A 152 -5.38 7.51 -15.57
C LEU A 152 -5.96 8.92 -15.56
N ASP A 153 -5.30 9.89 -14.92
CA ASP A 153 -5.73 11.29 -14.81
C ASP A 153 -7.17 11.46 -14.29
N LEU A 154 -7.58 10.63 -13.32
CA LEU A 154 -8.95 10.61 -12.78
C LEU A 154 -9.17 11.61 -11.64
N TYR A 155 -8.11 12.25 -11.16
CA TYR A 155 -8.15 13.19 -10.05
C TYR A 155 -7.86 14.60 -10.57
N SER A 156 -8.71 15.55 -10.21
CA SER A 156 -8.46 16.97 -10.45
C SER A 156 -7.58 17.57 -9.34
N PRO A 157 -6.90 18.71 -9.60
CA PRO A 157 -6.06 19.37 -8.59
C PRO A 157 -6.79 19.71 -7.28
N SER A 158 -8.09 20.00 -7.38
CA SER A 158 -8.95 20.28 -6.22
C SER A 158 -9.27 19.03 -5.37
N GLU A 159 -8.81 17.85 -5.76
CA GLU A 159 -9.07 16.58 -5.08
C GLU A 159 -7.80 15.93 -4.52
N TYR A 160 -6.62 16.38 -4.96
CA TYR A 160 -5.33 15.82 -4.52
C TYR A 160 -5.18 15.76 -3.00
N CYS A 161 -5.69 16.74 -2.26
CA CYS A 161 -5.60 16.75 -0.80
C CYS A 161 -6.26 15.52 -0.16
N MET A 162 -7.49 15.17 -0.58
CA MET A 162 -8.21 14.01 -0.03
C MET A 162 -7.65 12.70 -0.57
N VAL A 163 -7.18 12.66 -1.82
CA VAL A 163 -6.57 11.45 -2.38
C VAL A 163 -5.25 11.13 -1.69
N TYR A 164 -4.36 12.11 -1.51
CA TYR A 164 -3.11 11.91 -0.76
C TYR A 164 -3.36 11.56 0.70
N TRP A 165 -4.35 12.18 1.34
CA TRP A 165 -4.77 11.79 2.69
C TRP A 165 -5.18 10.31 2.73
N TYR A 166 -6.03 9.88 1.81
CA TYR A 166 -6.50 8.50 1.76
C TYR A 166 -5.36 7.51 1.48
N MET A 167 -4.48 7.84 0.53
CA MET A 167 -3.27 7.06 0.23
C MET A 167 -2.37 6.92 1.46
N HIS A 168 -2.16 8.01 2.21
CA HIS A 168 -1.39 7.98 3.45
C HIS A 168 -1.96 6.97 4.45
N VAL A 169 -3.28 7.01 4.72
CA VAL A 169 -3.92 6.08 5.66
C VAL A 169 -3.80 4.63 5.16
N VAL A 170 -4.02 4.39 3.87
CA VAL A 170 -3.87 3.04 3.27
C VAL A 170 -2.44 2.55 3.37
N PHE A 171 -1.44 3.39 3.10
CA PHE A 171 -0.03 3.00 3.17
C PHE A 171 0.43 2.70 4.60
N ILE A 172 -0.03 3.47 5.60
CA ILE A 172 0.22 3.14 7.01
C ILE A 172 -0.30 1.73 7.33
N LYS A 173 -1.56 1.46 6.99
CA LYS A 173 -2.17 0.15 7.23
C LYS A 173 -1.43 -0.97 6.50
N LEU A 174 -0.98 -0.71 5.28
CA LEU A 174 -0.17 -1.67 4.52
C LEU A 174 1.17 -1.98 5.23
N ILE A 175 1.91 -0.95 5.69
CA ILE A 175 3.15 -1.15 6.46
C ILE A 175 2.88 -1.96 7.73
N GLU A 176 1.83 -1.61 8.49
CA GLU A 176 1.44 -2.34 9.71
C GLU A 176 1.25 -3.84 9.42
N LYS A 177 0.51 -4.20 8.36
CA LYS A 177 0.28 -5.61 8.01
C LYS A 177 1.56 -6.30 7.51
N MET A 178 2.37 -5.61 6.70
CA MET A 178 3.67 -6.13 6.26
C MET A 178 4.57 -6.47 7.46
N GLN A 179 4.65 -5.57 8.45
CA GLN A 179 5.44 -5.77 9.66
C GLN A 179 4.92 -6.94 10.50
N LEU A 180 3.60 -7.04 10.70
CA LEU A 180 3.00 -8.15 11.44
C LEU A 180 3.34 -9.51 10.78
N ARG A 181 3.32 -9.60 9.45
CA ARG A 181 3.73 -10.82 8.73
C ARG A 181 5.22 -11.13 8.94
N ILE A 182 6.09 -10.12 8.89
CA ILE A 182 7.53 -10.30 9.10
C ILE A 182 7.82 -10.81 10.51
N LEU A 183 7.18 -10.22 11.52
CA LEU A 183 7.27 -10.67 12.92
C LEU A 183 6.82 -12.13 13.06
N ALA A 184 5.69 -12.50 12.44
CA ALA A 184 5.19 -13.87 12.46
C ALA A 184 6.16 -14.86 11.79
N SER A 185 6.87 -14.44 10.73
CA SER A 185 7.86 -15.26 10.03
C SER A 185 9.13 -15.48 10.86
N ASN A 186 9.59 -14.46 11.57
CA ASN A 186 10.77 -14.53 12.45
C ASN A 186 10.55 -15.42 13.67
N GLU A 187 9.34 -15.42 14.24
CA GLU A 187 8.98 -16.34 15.33
C GLU A 187 9.05 -17.82 14.88
N ASN A 188 8.64 -18.11 13.64
CA ASN A 188 8.73 -19.47 13.08
C ASN A 188 10.18 -19.95 12.92
N SER A 189 11.11 -19.06 12.56
CA SER A 189 12.53 -19.43 12.39
C SER A 189 13.23 -19.68 13.73
N ARG A 190 12.92 -18.87 14.77
CA ARG A 190 13.47 -19.04 16.13
C ARG A 190 13.05 -20.36 16.79
N ARG A 191 11.81 -20.80 16.59
CA ARG A 191 11.33 -22.10 17.13
C ARG A 191 12.07 -23.30 16.51
N LYS A 192 12.52 -23.21 15.25
CA LYS A 192 13.29 -24.28 14.57
C LYS A 192 14.74 -24.40 15.03
N GLY A 193 15.36 -23.30 15.49
CA GLY A 193 16.77 -23.28 15.91
C GLY A 193 17.07 -23.93 17.26
N LYS A 194 16.06 -24.31 18.05
CA LYS A 194 16.23 -24.83 19.42
C LYS A 194 16.80 -26.25 19.56
N LYS A 195 17.24 -26.91 18.46
CA LYS A 195 17.81 -28.27 18.51
C LYS A 195 19.34 -28.38 18.42
N LYS A 196 20.13 -27.29 18.49
CA LYS A 196 21.61 -27.39 18.58
C LYS A 196 22.26 -26.32 19.47
N LYS A 197 22.58 -26.76 20.69
CA LYS A 197 23.62 -26.41 21.70
C LYS A 197 24.19 -24.98 21.87
N ASP A 198 24.31 -24.64 23.16
CA ASP A 198 25.32 -23.84 23.88
C ASP A 198 25.59 -22.35 23.58
N HIS A 199 25.76 -21.63 24.69
CA HIS A 199 26.17 -20.25 24.92
C HIS A 199 26.61 -19.36 23.73
N SER A 200 25.89 -18.25 23.53
CA SER A 200 26.52 -16.91 23.50
C SER A 200 25.47 -15.81 23.75
N LYS A 201 25.89 -14.83 24.56
CA LYS A 201 25.17 -13.65 25.00
C LYS A 201 25.24 -12.58 23.90
N ASP A 202 24.25 -11.69 23.87
CA ASP A 202 24.21 -10.43 23.11
C ASP A 202 24.20 -10.48 21.56
N SER A 203 23.00 -10.56 21.01
CA SER A 203 22.56 -9.60 19.98
C SER A 203 21.04 -9.50 19.92
N VAL A 204 20.44 -8.77 20.87
CA VAL A 204 19.21 -8.02 20.58
C VAL A 204 19.63 -6.84 19.70
N ARG A 205 20.19 -7.12 18.52
CA ARG A 205 20.48 -6.07 17.53
C ARG A 205 19.23 -5.91 16.70
N ASP A 206 18.71 -4.69 16.73
CA ASP A 206 17.67 -4.16 15.86
C ASP A 206 17.69 -4.86 14.50
N THR A 207 16.68 -5.68 14.24
CA THR A 207 16.52 -6.23 12.89
C THR A 207 16.19 -5.03 12.00
N PRO A 208 17.06 -4.65 11.05
CA PRO A 208 16.84 -3.46 10.26
C PRO A 208 15.52 -3.59 9.51
N PHE A 209 14.77 -2.50 9.49
CA PHE A 209 13.48 -2.41 8.84
C PHE A 209 13.62 -2.86 7.37
N PRO A 210 12.83 -3.84 6.89
CA PRO A 210 13.05 -4.39 5.57
C PRO A 210 13.00 -3.30 4.49
N PRO A 211 13.87 -3.35 3.46
CA PRO A 211 13.96 -2.30 2.45
C PRO A 211 12.63 -1.99 1.75
N SER A 212 11.78 -2.99 1.52
CA SER A 212 10.43 -2.78 0.96
C SER A 212 9.51 -1.97 1.87
N CYS A 213 9.62 -2.14 3.19
CA CYS A 213 8.85 -1.36 4.15
C CYS A 213 9.39 0.07 4.26
N LEU A 214 10.72 0.25 4.15
CA LEU A 214 11.34 1.57 4.10
C LEU A 214 10.96 2.34 2.83
N LEU A 215 10.89 1.67 1.68
CA LEU A 215 10.40 2.29 0.44
C LEU A 215 8.95 2.74 0.60
N LEU A 216 8.09 1.89 1.16
CA LEU A 216 6.70 2.22 1.45
C LEU A 216 6.59 3.36 2.49
N GLN A 217 7.53 3.45 3.43
CA GLN A 217 7.62 4.59 4.36
C GLN A 217 7.85 5.91 3.62
N CYS A 218 8.64 5.91 2.53
CA CYS A 218 8.78 7.10 1.70
C CYS A 218 7.45 7.50 1.06
N TYR A 219 6.62 6.54 0.62
CA TYR A 219 5.29 6.84 0.10
C TYR A 219 4.36 7.40 1.19
N VAL A 220 4.41 6.87 2.42
CA VAL A 220 3.67 7.43 3.57
C VAL A 220 4.04 8.89 3.78
N LEU A 221 5.34 9.18 3.85
CA LEU A 221 5.86 10.54 4.06
C LEU A 221 5.51 11.51 2.93
N LEU A 222 5.60 11.07 1.67
CA LEU A 222 5.19 11.89 0.52
C LEU A 222 3.68 12.18 0.55
N SER A 223 2.87 11.17 0.83
CA SER A 223 1.41 11.28 0.87
C SER A 223 0.97 12.20 2.02
N GLU A 224 1.57 12.05 3.20
CA GLU A 224 1.31 12.91 4.36
C GLU A 224 1.74 14.35 4.11
N GLY A 225 2.97 14.55 3.66
CA GLY A 225 3.52 15.87 3.38
C GLY A 225 2.73 16.63 2.32
N LEU A 226 2.34 15.95 1.23
CA LEU A 226 1.49 16.56 0.19
C LEU A 226 0.08 16.85 0.69
N SER A 227 -0.52 15.92 1.44
CA SER A 227 -1.85 16.13 2.03
C SER A 227 -1.86 17.34 2.96
N MET A 228 -0.91 17.43 3.90
CA MET A 228 -0.83 18.54 4.84
C MET A 228 -0.48 19.86 4.16
N LEU A 229 0.45 19.85 3.18
CA LEU A 229 0.78 21.05 2.41
C LEU A 229 -0.44 21.59 1.65
N LEU A 230 -1.18 20.72 0.96
CA LEU A 230 -2.38 21.10 0.22
C LEU A 230 -3.49 21.60 1.17
N ALA A 231 -3.68 20.95 2.32
CA ALA A 231 -4.64 21.38 3.32
C ALA A 231 -4.30 22.76 3.92
N ALA A 232 -3.02 23.00 4.24
CA ALA A 232 -2.56 24.29 4.73
C ALA A 232 -2.71 25.40 3.67
N LEU A 233 -2.33 25.12 2.40
CA LEU A 233 -2.52 26.05 1.29
C LEU A 233 -3.99 26.41 1.06
N ARG A 234 -4.91 25.43 1.17
CA ARG A 234 -6.35 25.69 1.07
C ARG A 234 -6.87 26.64 2.14
N LYS A 235 -6.28 26.65 3.34
CA LYS A 235 -6.69 27.58 4.40
C LYS A 235 -6.16 28.98 4.16
N GLU A 236 -4.91 29.09 3.72
CA GLU A 236 -4.19 30.37 3.67
C GLU A 236 -4.29 31.08 2.32
N SER A 237 -4.58 30.36 1.22
CA SER A 237 -4.62 30.90 -0.14
C SER A 237 -5.99 30.73 -0.78
N LYS A 238 -6.62 31.88 -1.12
CA LYS A 238 -7.91 31.92 -1.83
C LYS A 238 -7.88 31.18 -3.18
N SER A 239 -6.72 31.11 -3.82
CA SER A 239 -6.56 30.42 -5.12
C SER A 239 -6.86 28.92 -5.04
N PHE A 240 -6.71 28.32 -3.87
CA PHE A 240 -7.00 26.91 -3.61
C PHE A 240 -8.41 26.66 -3.07
N GLN A 241 -9.18 27.72 -2.78
CA GLN A 241 -10.54 27.66 -2.25
C GLN A 241 -11.61 27.71 -3.36
N SER A 242 -11.36 27.11 -4.52
CA SER A 242 -12.32 27.14 -5.62
C SER A 242 -13.49 26.16 -5.36
N PRO A 243 -14.71 26.65 -5.09
CA PRO A 243 -15.87 25.77 -4.95
C PRO A 243 -16.24 25.19 -6.32
N SER A 244 -16.57 23.90 -6.34
CA SER A 244 -17.13 23.25 -7.53
C SER A 244 -18.60 23.61 -7.67
N ILE A 245 -19.03 23.92 -8.89
CA ILE A 245 -20.40 24.35 -9.22
C ILE A 245 -21.37 23.15 -9.29
N PHE A 246 -20.86 21.96 -9.62
CA PHE A 246 -21.67 20.78 -9.92
C PHE A 246 -21.79 19.80 -8.75
N ASN A 247 -20.71 19.65 -7.99
CA ASN A 247 -20.63 18.66 -6.91
C ASN A 247 -19.91 19.22 -5.69
N THR A 248 -20.39 18.83 -4.51
CA THR A 248 -19.75 19.10 -3.23
C THR A 248 -18.44 18.32 -3.07
N GLU A 249 -17.58 18.73 -2.14
CA GLU A 249 -16.38 17.96 -1.79
C GLU A 249 -16.74 16.55 -1.25
N GLN A 250 -17.85 16.43 -0.52
CA GLN A 250 -18.34 15.16 -0.01
C GLN A 250 -18.80 14.21 -1.13
N GLU A 251 -19.53 14.69 -2.12
CA GLU A 251 -19.94 13.86 -3.26
C GLU A 251 -18.75 13.34 -4.04
N ARG A 252 -17.73 14.19 -4.27
CA ARG A 252 -16.48 13.79 -4.92
C ARG A 252 -15.70 12.78 -4.08
N PHE A 253 -15.66 12.98 -2.77
CA PHE A 253 -15.11 11.99 -1.84
C PHE A 253 -15.81 10.63 -2.02
N MET A 254 -17.14 10.60 -2.04
CA MET A 254 -17.88 9.36 -2.26
C MET A 254 -17.60 8.76 -3.64
N GLN A 255 -17.59 9.55 -4.71
CA GLN A 255 -17.29 9.05 -6.07
C GLN A 255 -15.92 8.37 -6.17
N HIS A 256 -14.89 8.92 -5.52
CA HIS A 256 -13.54 8.36 -5.57
C HIS A 256 -13.34 7.16 -4.65
N PHE A 257 -14.02 7.15 -3.49
CA PHE A 257 -13.75 6.18 -2.44
C PHE A 257 -14.90 5.21 -2.15
N ASP A 258 -16.02 5.24 -2.89
CA ASP A 258 -17.20 4.37 -2.65
C ASP A 258 -16.85 2.88 -2.63
N LEU A 259 -16.03 2.41 -3.58
CA LEU A 259 -15.61 1.01 -3.61
C LEU A 259 -14.75 0.62 -2.41
N LEU A 260 -13.89 1.54 -1.94
CA LEU A 260 -13.05 1.34 -0.76
C LEU A 260 -13.90 1.39 0.53
N GLN A 261 -14.86 2.32 0.61
CA GLN A 261 -15.80 2.48 1.72
C GLN A 261 -16.70 1.25 1.88
N LYS A 262 -17.26 0.72 0.77
CA LYS A 262 -18.07 -0.51 0.77
C LYS A 262 -17.27 -1.71 1.27
N ALA A 263 -16.01 -1.81 0.89
CA ALA A 263 -15.08 -2.81 1.39
C ALA A 263 -14.57 -2.53 2.81
N GLN A 264 -14.93 -1.40 3.43
CA GLN A 264 -14.47 -0.94 4.75
C GLN A 264 -12.93 -0.79 4.83
N ILE A 265 -12.31 -0.26 3.78
CA ILE A 265 -10.85 -0.13 3.67
C ILE A 265 -10.42 1.33 3.52
N PRO A 266 -9.62 1.90 4.44
CA PRO A 266 -9.41 1.47 5.82
C PRO A 266 -10.70 1.44 6.66
N GLU A 267 -10.67 0.69 7.76
CA GLU A 267 -11.79 0.61 8.69
C GLU A 267 -12.07 1.99 9.32
N CYS A 268 -13.34 2.31 9.52
CA CYS A 268 -13.80 3.48 10.30
C CYS A 268 -13.38 4.87 9.77
N ILE A 269 -13.00 5.01 8.50
CA ILE A 269 -12.74 6.33 7.92
C ILE A 269 -13.92 6.88 7.12
N THR A 270 -14.15 8.18 7.24
CA THR A 270 -15.25 8.88 6.55
C THR A 270 -14.78 10.20 5.96
N TYR A 271 -15.65 10.85 5.18
CA TYR A 271 -15.42 12.22 4.75
C TYR A 271 -15.17 13.17 5.93
N TYR A 272 -15.84 12.95 7.08
CA TYR A 272 -15.62 13.76 8.28
C TYR A 272 -14.23 13.56 8.88
N SER A 273 -13.71 12.33 8.87
CA SER A 273 -12.34 12.02 9.30
C SER A 273 -11.31 12.78 8.45
N PHE A 274 -11.53 12.85 7.12
CA PHE A 274 -10.71 13.68 6.24
C PHE A 274 -10.81 15.16 6.58
N LYS A 275 -12.04 15.67 6.77
CA LYS A 275 -12.28 17.08 7.09
C LYS A 275 -11.60 17.51 8.39
N GLU A 276 -11.66 16.67 9.41
CA GLU A 276 -10.99 16.89 10.69
C GLU A 276 -9.47 16.95 10.53
N ALA A 277 -8.88 15.96 9.85
CA ALA A 277 -7.44 15.94 9.58
C ALA A 277 -6.98 17.17 8.78
N ALA A 278 -7.70 17.53 7.72
CA ALA A 278 -7.42 18.73 6.93
C ALA A 278 -7.60 20.02 7.74
N ALA A 279 -8.57 20.06 8.66
CA ALA A 279 -8.79 21.19 9.56
C ALA A 279 -7.68 21.35 10.61
N GLN A 280 -6.85 20.34 10.85
CA GLN A 280 -5.70 20.41 11.76
C GLN A 280 -4.39 20.83 11.06
N ALA A 281 -4.32 20.78 9.73
CA ALA A 281 -3.08 21.12 9.01
C ALA A 281 -2.85 22.64 8.92
N TYR A 282 -1.74 23.14 9.46
CA TYR A 282 -1.28 24.53 9.33
C TYR A 282 0.14 24.56 8.75
N MET A 283 0.52 25.65 8.08
CA MET A 283 1.88 25.76 7.49
C MET A 283 2.98 25.59 8.53
N ALA A 284 2.78 26.07 9.76
CA ALA A 284 3.73 25.90 10.86
C ALA A 284 3.98 24.41 11.17
N ASP A 285 2.94 23.57 11.15
CA ASP A 285 3.08 22.13 11.38
C ASP A 285 3.76 21.43 10.20
N VAL A 286 3.40 21.81 8.96
CA VAL A 286 4.05 21.29 7.75
C VAL A 286 5.56 21.56 7.79
N MET A 287 5.97 22.76 8.22
CA MET A 287 7.38 23.14 8.40
C MET A 287 8.05 22.41 9.56
N LYS A 288 7.34 22.22 10.68
CA LYS A 288 7.86 21.55 11.88
C LYS A 288 8.16 20.08 11.62
N TYR A 289 7.24 19.35 11.00
CA TYR A 289 7.41 17.92 10.71
C TYR A 289 8.27 17.69 9.47
N ASN A 290 8.09 18.49 8.42
CA ASN A 290 8.86 18.46 7.17
C ASN A 290 9.12 17.03 6.66
N PHE A 291 8.04 16.31 6.36
CA PHE A 291 8.09 14.91 5.90
C PHE A 291 8.99 14.71 4.67
N PHE A 292 9.09 15.73 3.80
CA PHE A 292 9.99 15.72 2.64
C PHE A 292 11.47 15.63 3.04
N LYS A 293 11.86 16.28 4.14
CA LYS A 293 13.22 16.19 4.69
C LYS A 293 13.49 14.82 5.31
N GLU A 294 12.50 14.19 5.93
CA GLU A 294 12.68 12.86 6.54
C GLU A 294 13.00 11.78 5.51
N ILE A 295 12.47 11.89 4.28
CA ILE A 295 12.79 10.97 3.18
C ILE A 295 14.29 10.94 2.86
N GLN A 296 14.98 12.09 2.94
CA GLN A 296 16.42 12.18 2.69
C GLN A 296 17.25 11.38 3.70
N LYS A 297 16.72 11.11 4.90
CA LYS A 297 17.38 10.26 5.90
C LYS A 297 17.25 8.77 5.56
N ILE A 298 16.19 8.37 4.86
CA ILE A 298 15.88 6.98 4.52
C ILE A 298 16.62 6.54 3.25
N ILE A 299 16.73 7.43 2.26
CA ILE A 299 17.28 7.13 0.92
C ILE A 299 18.66 6.43 0.94
N PRO A 300 19.65 6.85 1.75
CA PRO A 300 20.98 6.20 1.75
C PRO A 300 20.92 4.70 2.08
N SER A 301 20.06 4.32 3.04
CA SER A 301 19.85 2.92 3.43
C SER A 301 19.21 2.10 2.29
N LEU A 302 18.27 2.71 1.55
CA LEU A 302 17.60 2.07 0.42
C LEU A 302 18.51 1.91 -0.80
N LYS A 303 19.37 2.90 -1.10
CA LYS A 303 20.30 2.85 -2.25
C LYS A 303 21.22 1.62 -2.19
N GLY A 304 21.79 1.33 -1.02
CA GLY A 304 22.60 0.13 -0.82
C GLY A 304 21.78 -1.17 -0.93
N SER A 305 20.57 -1.17 -0.37
CA SER A 305 19.69 -2.34 -0.35
C SER A 305 19.15 -2.74 -1.73
N PHE A 306 18.96 -1.78 -2.64
CA PHE A 306 18.43 -2.00 -3.99
C PHE A 306 19.50 -1.97 -5.09
N ALA A 307 20.78 -2.11 -4.75
CA ALA A 307 21.88 -2.02 -5.71
C ALA A 307 21.72 -2.96 -6.93
N SER A 308 21.10 -4.12 -6.74
CA SER A 308 20.84 -5.12 -7.80
C SER A 308 19.46 -4.97 -8.49
N GLU A 309 18.64 -4.00 -8.10
CA GLU A 309 17.25 -3.84 -8.56
C GLU A 309 17.09 -2.49 -9.29
N PRO A 310 17.40 -2.40 -10.59
CA PRO A 310 17.44 -1.12 -11.31
C PRO A 310 16.10 -0.40 -11.35
N GLU A 311 14.99 -1.14 -11.43
CA GLU A 311 13.63 -0.59 -11.39
C GLU A 311 13.35 0.11 -10.04
N LYS A 312 13.75 -0.51 -8.92
CA LYS A 312 13.59 0.09 -7.59
C LYS A 312 14.52 1.28 -7.37
N LEU A 313 15.72 1.27 -7.95
CA LEU A 313 16.60 2.44 -7.92
C LEU A 313 16.04 3.60 -8.75
N ALA A 314 15.41 3.33 -9.90
CA ALA A 314 14.74 4.35 -10.69
C ALA A 314 13.57 4.97 -9.92
N GLU A 315 12.72 4.13 -9.33
CA GLU A 315 11.64 4.55 -8.43
C GLU A 315 12.16 5.41 -7.28
N LEU A 316 13.22 4.96 -6.59
CA LEU A 316 13.83 5.71 -5.49
C LEU A 316 14.37 7.09 -5.91
N ARG A 317 14.96 7.19 -7.11
CA ARG A 317 15.42 8.48 -7.65
C ARG A 317 14.26 9.44 -7.91
N GLN A 318 13.15 8.94 -8.44
CA GLN A 318 11.96 9.76 -8.67
C GLN A 318 11.37 10.28 -7.35
N ILE A 319 11.26 9.41 -6.34
CA ILE A 319 10.85 9.77 -4.98
C ILE A 319 11.79 10.85 -4.39
N GLU A 320 13.10 10.66 -4.50
CA GLU A 320 14.12 11.61 -4.02
C GLU A 320 13.96 12.98 -4.67
N GLN A 321 13.72 13.02 -5.98
CA GLN A 321 13.46 14.26 -6.72
C GLN A 321 12.18 14.94 -6.24
N VAL A 322 11.07 14.21 -6.12
CA VAL A 322 9.80 14.80 -5.62
C VAL A 322 9.97 15.36 -4.22
N ALA A 323 10.60 14.62 -3.32
CA ALA A 323 10.84 15.06 -1.95
C ALA A 323 11.67 16.34 -1.92
N GLU A 324 12.77 16.40 -2.67
CA GLU A 324 13.66 17.57 -2.67
C GLU A 324 12.98 18.82 -3.23
N HIS A 325 12.25 18.69 -4.35
CA HIS A 325 11.56 19.84 -4.93
C HIS A 325 10.45 20.37 -4.00
N ASN A 326 9.68 19.46 -3.39
CA ASN A 326 8.64 19.86 -2.43
C ASN A 326 9.22 20.49 -1.15
N ARG A 327 10.38 20.01 -0.68
CA ARG A 327 11.09 20.64 0.45
C ARG A 327 11.52 22.07 0.12
N ILE A 328 12.05 22.29 -1.08
CA ILE A 328 12.46 23.63 -1.55
C ILE A 328 11.22 24.54 -1.69
N ALA A 329 10.17 24.05 -2.35
CA ALA A 329 8.92 24.78 -2.53
C ALA A 329 8.31 25.19 -1.18
N LEU A 330 8.25 24.27 -0.23
CA LEU A 330 7.77 24.52 1.13
C LEU A 330 8.57 25.63 1.82
N ASN A 331 9.90 25.62 1.72
CA ASN A 331 10.73 26.69 2.28
C ASN A 331 10.43 28.05 1.64
N ILE A 332 10.25 28.10 0.31
CA ILE A 332 9.92 29.34 -0.40
C ILE A 332 8.55 29.87 0.05
N ILE A 333 7.54 28.98 0.11
CA ILE A 333 6.18 29.33 0.57
C ILE A 333 6.22 29.89 1.99
N ASN A 334 6.97 29.24 2.90
CA ASN A 334 7.10 29.70 4.27
C ASN A 334 7.83 31.04 4.40
N HIS A 335 8.86 31.28 3.57
CA HIS A 335 9.59 32.55 3.59
C HIS A 335 8.82 33.74 3.00
N VAL A 336 8.06 33.51 1.94
CA VAL A 336 7.28 34.56 1.26
C VAL A 336 5.92 34.78 1.94
N GLY A 337 5.37 33.74 2.54
CA GLY A 337 4.02 33.69 3.08
C GLY A 337 3.04 33.11 2.05
N ALA A 338 2.28 32.10 2.45
CA ALA A 338 1.37 31.38 1.53
C ALA A 338 0.20 32.24 1.03
N SER A 339 -0.10 33.35 1.71
CA SER A 339 -1.12 34.32 1.34
C SER A 339 -0.61 35.47 0.46
N ASP A 340 0.68 35.51 0.11
CA ASP A 340 1.23 36.57 -0.76
C ASP A 340 0.58 36.48 -2.16
N PRO A 341 -0.10 37.55 -2.64
CA PRO A 341 -0.78 37.54 -3.93
C PRO A 341 0.15 37.41 -5.14
N LYS A 342 1.45 37.68 -4.97
CA LYS A 342 2.45 37.50 -6.03
C LYS A 342 2.93 36.05 -6.12
N LEU A 343 2.62 35.22 -5.12
CA LEU A 343 3.03 33.83 -5.08
C LEU A 343 1.97 32.95 -5.73
N ARG A 344 2.35 32.29 -6.83
CA ARG A 344 1.51 31.30 -7.49
C ARG A 344 2.08 29.91 -7.27
N VAL A 345 1.30 29.04 -6.65
CA VAL A 345 1.66 27.64 -6.41
C VAL A 345 0.81 26.74 -7.30
N SER A 346 1.45 25.83 -8.05
CA SER A 346 0.79 24.78 -8.83
C SER A 346 1.40 23.42 -8.51
N PHE A 347 0.74 22.34 -8.90
CA PHE A 347 1.20 20.97 -8.65
C PHE A 347 1.33 20.23 -9.97
N GLU A 348 2.53 19.71 -10.25
CA GLU A 348 2.90 19.07 -11.52
C GLU A 348 3.53 17.69 -11.29
N PHE A 349 3.28 16.73 -12.17
CA PHE A 349 3.79 15.35 -12.08
C PHE A 349 5.02 15.16 -12.97
N THR A 350 6.07 15.95 -12.71
CA THR A 350 7.27 16.00 -13.57
C THR A 350 8.23 14.83 -13.35
N HIS A 351 8.38 14.40 -12.10
CA HIS A 351 9.36 13.36 -11.73
C HIS A 351 8.71 12.00 -11.47
N HIS A 352 7.44 11.97 -11.09
CA HIS A 352 6.76 10.76 -10.65
C HIS A 352 5.29 10.76 -11.04
N PRO A 353 4.72 9.62 -11.50
CA PRO A 353 3.37 9.58 -12.08
C PRO A 353 2.25 9.85 -11.09
N HIS A 354 2.49 9.73 -9.78
CA HIS A 354 1.44 9.89 -8.77
C HIS A 354 1.82 10.74 -7.56
N PHE A 355 3.05 11.29 -7.50
CA PHE A 355 3.43 12.26 -6.47
C PHE A 355 3.77 13.58 -7.12
N ALA A 356 2.98 14.61 -6.83
CA ALA A 356 3.13 15.92 -7.42
C ALA A 356 4.31 16.69 -6.81
N VAL A 357 4.86 17.60 -7.61
CA VAL A 357 5.82 18.61 -7.21
C VAL A 357 5.11 19.95 -7.15
N ALA A 358 5.22 20.64 -6.01
CA ALA A 358 4.80 22.02 -5.85
C ALA A 358 5.74 22.94 -6.63
N VAL A 359 5.20 23.62 -7.65
CA VAL A 359 5.92 24.61 -8.45
C VAL A 359 5.51 25.99 -7.97
N VAL A 360 6.50 26.76 -7.51
CA VAL A 360 6.28 28.09 -6.93
C VAL A 360 6.83 29.14 -7.89
N LYS A 361 5.96 30.03 -8.38
CA LYS A 361 6.32 31.13 -9.28
C LYS A 361 5.99 32.47 -8.62
N ARG A 362 6.87 33.45 -8.78
CA ARG A 362 6.58 34.85 -8.47
C ARG A 362 5.97 35.51 -9.71
N SER A 363 4.85 36.19 -9.53
CA SER A 363 4.12 36.92 -10.57
C SER A 363 4.73 38.28 -10.84
#